data_AF-A0A815Y6V1-F1
#
_entry.id   AF-A0A815Y6V1-F1
#
_cell.length_a   1.000
_cell.length_b   1.000
_cell.length_c   1.000
_cell.angle_alpha   90.00
_cell.angle_beta   90.00
_cell.angle_gamma   90.00
#
_symmetry.space_group_name_H-M   'P 1'
#
loop_
_entity.id
_entity.type
_entity.pdbx_description
1 polymer ?
#
loop_
_entity_poly.entity_id
_entity_poly.type
_entity_poly.pdbx_seq_one_letter_code
_entity_poly.pdbx_strand_id
1 'polypeptide(L)'
;VSRAATIVLAYLMKYHHNTVTEAFRYLVEKRPQIWPNQGFMLQLIHYENELIKSREILSTSETSEAFNSTAVPSTNDAKSPIETLYEFKKRTQV
;
A
#
# COMPACT_ATOMS: atom_id res chain seq x y z
N VAL A 1 -1.77 14.45 13.67
CA VAL A 1 -1.94 13.04 14.12
C VAL A 1 -1.26 12.13 13.10
N SER A 2 -0.26 11.33 13.49
CA SER A 2 0.61 10.62 12.51
C SER A 2 0.93 9.18 12.90
N ARG A 3 1.53 8.94 14.08
CA ARG A 3 1.96 7.61 14.55
C ARG A 3 0.83 6.57 14.60
N ALA A 4 -0.30 6.91 15.25
CA ALA A 4 -1.44 5.99 15.35
C ALA A 4 -2.04 5.65 13.97
N ALA A 5 -2.05 6.62 13.05
CA ALA A 5 -2.52 6.41 11.69
C ALA A 5 -1.63 5.43 10.92
N THR A 6 -0.31 5.59 11.02
CA THR A 6 0.65 4.67 10.40
C THR A 6 0.44 3.24 10.86
N ILE A 7 0.21 3.01 12.16
CA ILE A 7 -0.03 1.66 12.71
C ILE A 7 -1.34 1.08 12.16
N VAL A 8 -2.41 1.87 12.09
CA VAL A 8 -3.70 1.44 11.53
C VAL A 8 -3.56 1.07 10.05
N LEU A 9 -2.83 1.87 9.27
CA LEU A 9 -2.56 1.56 7.85
C LEU A 9 -1.79 0.26 7.71
N ALA A 10 -0.69 0.09 8.46
CA ALA A 10 0.09 -1.14 8.45
C ALA A 10 -0.74 -2.38 8.84
N TYR A 11 -1.65 -2.23 9.81
CA TYR A 11 -2.58 -3.28 10.20
C TYR A 11 -3.52 -3.68 9.05
N LEU A 12 -4.15 -2.70 8.39
CA LEU A 12 -5.02 -2.96 7.24
C LEU A 12 -4.26 -3.66 6.10
N MET A 13 -3.04 -3.22 5.82
CA MET A 13 -2.21 -3.84 4.79
C MET A 13 -1.85 -5.29 5.12
N LYS A 14 -1.42 -5.57 6.36
CA LYS A 14 -0.99 -6.91 6.77
C LYS A 14 -2.14 -7.90 6.85
N TYR A 15 -3.24 -7.53 7.53
CA TYR A 15 -4.29 -8.47 7.92
C TYR A 15 -5.53 -8.41 7.04
N HIS A 16 -5.77 -7.29 6.36
CA HIS A 16 -6.87 -7.16 5.39
C HIS A 16 -6.38 -7.20 3.93
N HIS A 17 -5.06 -7.33 3.73
CA HIS A 17 -4.42 -7.43 2.42
C HIS A 17 -4.64 -6.21 1.51
N ASN A 18 -4.98 -5.06 2.10
CA ASN A 18 -5.11 -3.81 1.38
C ASN A 18 -3.74 -3.33 0.86
N THR A 19 -3.75 -2.71 -0.30
CA THR A 19 -2.64 -1.84 -0.71
C THR A 19 -2.54 -0.61 0.20
N VAL A 20 -1.39 0.06 0.21
CA VAL A 20 -1.20 1.31 0.95
C VAL A 20 -2.23 2.36 0.54
N THR A 21 -2.58 2.42 -0.75
CA THR A 21 -3.58 3.34 -1.31
C THR A 21 -4.98 3.00 -0.82
N GLU A 22 -5.36 1.72 -0.83
CA GLU A 22 -6.68 1.28 -0.34
C GLU A 22 -6.83 1.48 1.17
N ALA A 23 -5.81 1.09 1.94
CA ALA A 23 -5.79 1.31 3.39
C ALA A 23 -5.91 2.80 3.73
N PHE A 24 -5.21 3.64 2.98
CA PHE A 24 -5.25 5.08 3.16
C PHE A 24 -6.61 5.67 2.82
N ARG A 25 -7.18 5.31 1.66
CA ARG A 25 -8.52 5.75 1.26
C ARG A 25 -9.56 5.37 2.31
N TYR A 26 -9.50 4.13 2.79
CA TYR A 26 -10.37 3.65 3.86
C TYR A 26 -10.23 4.49 5.14
N LEU A 27 -8.99 4.77 5.57
CA LEU A 27 -8.75 5.51 6.80
C LEU A 27 -9.22 6.97 6.71
N VAL A 28 -8.98 7.65 5.58
CA VAL A 28 -9.39 9.05 5.38
C VAL A 28 -10.91 9.17 5.23
N GLU A 29 -11.58 8.18 4.63
CA GLU A 29 -13.06 8.13 4.59
C GLU A 29 -13.66 8.15 6.01
N LYS A 30 -13.03 7.45 6.97
CA LYS A 30 -13.48 7.44 8.36
C LYS A 30 -12.98 8.63 9.18
N ARG A 31 -11.77 9.13 8.90
CA ARG A 31 -11.13 10.23 9.65
C ARG A 31 -10.36 11.16 8.70
N PRO A 32 -11.02 12.16 8.09
CA PRO A 32 -10.42 13.02 7.07
C PRO A 32 -9.18 13.80 7.50
N GLN A 33 -9.06 14.08 8.81
CA GLN A 33 -7.98 14.90 9.36
C GLN A 33 -6.66 14.12 9.59
N ILE A 34 -6.63 12.83 9.28
CA ILE A 34 -5.47 11.98 9.50
C ILE A 34 -4.54 12.03 8.29
N TRP A 35 -3.27 12.35 8.54
CA TRP A 35 -2.22 12.30 7.53
C TRP A 35 -0.90 11.85 8.17
N PRO A 36 -0.40 10.63 7.88
CA PRO A 36 0.96 10.27 8.23
C PRO A 36 1.95 11.25 7.60
N ASN A 37 3.09 11.50 8.26
CA ASN A 37 4.11 12.35 7.67
C ASN A 37 4.74 11.62 6.47
N GLN A 38 5.45 12.37 5.61
CA GLN A 38 6.07 11.83 4.40
C GLN A 38 7.02 10.66 4.69
N GLY A 39 7.79 10.71 5.78
CA GLY A 39 8.68 9.62 6.19
C GLY A 39 7.93 8.33 6.51
N PHE A 40 6.81 8.42 7.24
CA PHE A 40 5.95 7.25 7.49
C PHE A 40 5.25 6.74 6.24
N MET A 41 4.85 7.62 5.31
CA MET A 41 4.29 7.19 4.03
C MET A 41 5.30 6.40 3.20
N LEU A 42 6.57 6.85 3.15
CA LEU A 42 7.65 6.11 2.50
C LEU A 42 7.88 4.75 3.15
N GLN A 43 7.86 4.69 4.49
CA GLN A 43 7.98 3.43 5.21
C GLN A 43 6.81 2.48 4.93
N LEU A 44 5.57 2.98 4.83
CA LEU A 44 4.41 2.17 4.48
C LEU A 44 4.50 1.61 3.06
N ILE A 45 5.01 2.38 2.10
CA ILE A 45 5.23 1.88 0.73
C ILE A 45 6.32 0.81 0.70
N HIS A 46 7.40 0.99 1.45
CA HIS A 46 8.41 -0.06 1.58
C HIS A 46 7.81 -1.33 2.20
N TYR A 47 7.01 -1.15 3.25
CA TYR A 47 6.32 -2.24 3.94
C TYR A 47 5.36 -3.01 3.04
N GLU A 48 4.63 -2.34 2.14
CA GLU A 48 3.80 -2.99 1.12
C GLU A 48 4.60 -3.97 0.25
N ASN A 49 5.77 -3.54 -0.21
CA ASN A 49 6.65 -4.39 -1.03
C ASN A 49 7.18 -5.59 -0.25
N GLU A 50 7.49 -5.42 1.05
CA GLU A 50 7.89 -6.54 1.91
C GLU A 50 6.76 -7.55 2.12
N LEU A 51 5.51 -7.08 2.26
CA LEU A 51 4.33 -7.94 2.38
C LEU A 51 4.07 -8.74 1.10
N ILE A 52 4.26 -8.14 -0.08
CA ILE A 52 4.11 -8.83 -1.38
C ILE A 52 5.13 -9.97 -1.49
N LYS A 53 6.43 -9.66 -1.27
CA LYS A 53 7.51 -10.66 -1.29
C LYS A 53 7.26 -11.80 -0.30
N SER A 54 6.83 -11.47 0.91
CA SER A 54 6.53 -12.47 1.95
C SER A 54 5.39 -13.41 1.52
N ARG A 55 4.40 -12.89 0.77
CA ARG A 55 3.28 -13.70 0.27
C ARG A 55 3.67 -14.57 -0.92
N GLU A 56 4.52 -14.08 -1.81
CA GLU A 56 5.07 -14.86 -2.92
C GLU A 56 5.87 -16.07 -2.40
N ILE A 57 6.68 -15.87 -1.35
CA ILE A 57 7.44 -16.96 -0.70
C ILE A 57 6.50 -18.02 -0.10
N LEU A 58 5.40 -17.60 0.53
CA LEU A 58 4.39 -18.54 1.08
C LEU A 58 3.66 -19.31 -0.04
N SER A 59 3.48 -18.70 -1.21
CA SER A 59 2.82 -19.36 -2.35
C SER A 59 3.72 -20.33 -3.12
N THR A 60 5.04 -20.14 -3.06
CA THR A 60 6.01 -20.94 -3.82
C THR A 60 6.45 -22.22 -3.11
N SER A 61 6.11 -22.40 -1.83
CA SER A 61 6.43 -23.62 -1.08
C SER A 61 5.54 -24.83 -1.40
N GLU A 62 4.52 -24.72 -2.26
CA GLU A 62 3.58 -25.83 -2.55
C GLU A 62 3.55 -26.35 -4.00
N THR A 63 4.28 -25.77 -4.96
CA THR A 63 4.30 -26.30 -6.35
C THR A 63 5.67 -26.23 -6.99
N SER A 64 6.48 -27.26 -6.78
CA SER A 64 7.59 -27.60 -7.66
C SER A 64 7.03 -28.33 -8.90
N GLU A 65 6.70 -27.58 -9.96
CA GLU A 65 6.90 -27.93 -11.39
C GLU A 65 6.06 -27.02 -12.31
N ALA A 66 6.74 -26.41 -13.30
CA ALA A 66 6.23 -25.60 -14.43
C ALA A 66 5.51 -24.27 -14.05
N PHE A 67 5.77 -23.09 -14.62
CA PHE A 67 6.20 -22.70 -15.96
C PHE A 67 6.70 -21.23 -15.92
N ASN A 68 7.59 -20.87 -16.85
CA ASN A 68 8.11 -19.51 -17.01
C ASN A 68 7.07 -18.58 -17.66
N SER A 69 7.15 -17.28 -17.37
CA SER A 69 6.43 -16.15 -18.01
C SER A 69 4.95 -15.96 -17.66
N THR A 70 4.67 -15.00 -16.78
CA THR A 70 3.58 -14.05 -17.01
C THR A 70 4.06 -12.68 -16.59
N ALA A 71 4.10 -11.77 -17.56
CA ALA A 71 4.54 -10.40 -17.41
C ALA A 71 3.87 -9.74 -16.20
N VAL A 72 4.68 -9.17 -15.31
CA VAL A 72 4.22 -8.08 -14.46
C VAL A 72 3.65 -7.03 -15.41
N PRO A 73 2.38 -6.59 -15.27
CA PRO A 73 1.88 -5.49 -16.04
C PRO A 73 2.75 -4.27 -15.74
N SER A 74 3.56 -3.88 -16.71
CA SER A 74 4.27 -2.61 -16.73
C SER A 74 3.18 -1.54 -16.80
N THR A 75 2.64 -1.12 -15.66
CA THR A 75 1.71 0.01 -15.58
C THR A 75 2.52 1.29 -15.73
N ASN A 76 2.98 1.58 -16.94
CA ASN A 76 3.81 2.73 -17.26
C ASN A 76 3.04 4.08 -17.21
N ASP A 77 1.76 4.05 -16.86
CA ASP A 77 0.89 5.24 -16.77
C ASP A 77 0.33 5.48 -15.35
N ALA A 78 0.63 4.62 -14.37
CA ALA A 78 0.11 4.77 -13.01
C ALA A 78 0.98 5.72 -12.19
N LYS A 79 0.40 6.82 -11.71
CA LYS A 79 1.06 7.72 -10.74
C LYS A 79 1.56 6.92 -9.54
N SER A 80 2.80 7.21 -9.09
CA SER A 80 3.38 6.62 -7.88
C SER A 80 2.37 6.64 -6.72
N PRO A 81 2.30 5.61 -5.86
CA PRO A 81 1.38 5.58 -4.72
C PRO A 81 1.42 6.88 -3.90
N ILE A 82 2.61 7.46 -3.71
CA ILE A 82 2.77 8.76 -3.04
C ILE A 82 2.04 9.87 -3.78
N GLU A 83 2.24 9.97 -5.08
CA GLU A 83 1.65 11.00 -5.93
C GLU A 83 0.12 10.90 -5.93
N THR A 84 -0.41 9.68 -6.06
CA THR A 84 -1.84 9.41 -5.97
C THR A 84 -2.42 9.90 -4.63
N LEU A 85 -1.70 9.69 -3.54
CA LEU A 85 -2.11 10.12 -2.20
C LEU A 85 -2.00 11.64 -1.99
N TYR A 86 -0.96 12.29 -2.52
CA TYR A 86 -0.81 13.74 -2.46
C TYR A 86 -1.90 14.46 -3.28
N GLU A 87 -2.23 13.95 -4.47
CA GLU A 87 -3.31 14.50 -5.28
C GLU A 87 -4.68 14.33 -4.61
N PHE A 88 -4.92 13.19 -3.95
CA PHE A 88 -6.10 12.98 -3.14
C PHE A 88 -6.21 14.00 -1.98
N LYS A 89 -5.08 14.36 -1.35
CA LYS A 89 -5.04 15.42 -0.33
C LYS A 89 -5.50 16.77 -0.87
N LYS A 90 -4.95 17.17 -2.03
CA LYS A 90 -5.26 18.46 -2.65
C LYS A 90 -6.76 18.58 -2.96
N ARG A 91 -7.38 17.47 -3.37
CA ARG A 91 -8.80 17.42 -3.75
C ARG A 91 -9.77 17.43 -2.57
N THR A 92 -9.33 17.02 -1.38
CA THR A 92 -10.18 16.87 -0.18
C THR A 92 -10.09 18.05 0.79
N GLN A 93 -9.20 19.03 0.55
CA GLN A 93 -9.00 20.24 1.35
C GLN A 93 -9.92 21.42 0.92
N VAL A 94 -11.16 21.13 0.50
CA VAL A 94 -12.17 22.18 0.21
C VAL A 94 -12.99 22.49 1.45
#